data_AF-A0A6G1KS02-F1
#
_entry.id   AF-A0A6G1KS02-F1
#
_cell.length_a   1.000
_cell.length_b   1.000
_cell.length_c   1.000
_cell.angle_alpha   90.00
_cell.angle_beta   90.00
_cell.angle_gamma   90.00
#
_symmetry.space_group_name_H-M   'P 1'
#
loop_
_entity.id
_entity.type
_entity.pdbx_description
1 polymer ?
#
loop_
_entity_poly.entity_id
_entity_poly.type
_entity_poly.pdbx_seq_one_letter_code
_entity_poly.pdbx_strand_id
1 'polypeptide(L)'
;MTILYHTFMLHLAALVMLLLPIVALSVPPRLYPRTGNNTNTCFSPIGERCLGRQISPSLAATAIQKACAQIPTCVPGQDNYAAVNGKIPGYTATLDLGIQCAGVTHWSEENCKALFTGQIDERCQKIYPSVNFQLGYARSACDDTFVSLNFGG
;
A
#
# COMPACT_ATOMS: atom_id res chain seq x y z
N MET A 1 41.08 67.76 16.72
CA MET A 1 41.25 66.60 15.82
C MET A 1 40.08 65.67 16.10
N THR A 2 38.86 65.96 15.64
CA THR A 2 38.39 65.91 14.24
C THR A 2 38.36 64.42 13.81
N ILE A 3 37.20 63.72 13.88
CA ILE A 3 36.23 63.52 12.76
C ILE A 3 36.89 62.62 11.68
N LEU A 4 36.35 61.55 11.07
CA LEU A 4 35.05 60.87 10.97
C LEU A 4 35.28 59.80 9.86
N TYR A 5 34.41 58.79 9.82
CA TYR A 5 33.93 58.09 8.60
C TYR A 5 34.85 57.24 7.70
N HIS A 6 34.27 56.07 7.36
CA HIS A 6 34.11 55.49 6.00
C HIS A 6 35.38 55.06 5.26
N THR A 7 35.48 53.93 4.55
CA THR A 7 34.52 53.01 3.93
C THR A 7 35.37 51.95 3.21
N PHE A 8 34.77 50.80 2.93
CA PHE A 8 34.98 50.00 1.71
C PHE A 8 36.38 49.46 1.39
N MET A 9 36.50 48.13 1.41
CA MET A 9 37.06 47.30 0.32
C MET A 9 36.84 45.84 0.75
N LEU A 10 35.67 45.26 0.47
CA LEU A 10 35.46 44.40 -0.70
C LEU A 10 36.66 43.51 -0.99
N HIS A 11 36.51 42.19 -0.82
CA HIS A 11 36.95 41.11 -1.72
C HIS A 11 36.25 39.83 -1.20
N LEU A 12 34.99 39.59 -1.61
CA LEU A 12 34.66 38.68 -2.71
C LEU A 12 35.37 37.31 -2.58
N ALA A 13 34.93 36.48 -1.65
CA ALA A 13 35.08 35.03 -1.77
C ALA A 13 33.71 34.47 -2.18
N ALA A 14 33.64 34.10 -3.45
CA ALA A 14 32.46 33.63 -4.15
C ALA A 14 31.86 32.39 -3.47
N LEU A 15 30.77 32.59 -2.72
CA LEU A 15 29.85 31.52 -2.36
C LEU A 15 28.91 31.30 -3.55
N VAL A 16 29.37 30.51 -4.53
CA VAL A 16 28.52 29.97 -5.59
C VAL A 16 27.57 28.98 -4.93
N MET A 17 26.43 29.49 -4.45
CA MET A 17 25.27 28.65 -4.12
C MET A 17 24.80 28.00 -5.42
N LEU A 18 25.21 26.75 -5.61
CA LEU A 18 24.58 25.81 -6.53
C LEU A 18 23.12 25.63 -6.10
N LEU A 19 22.25 26.48 -6.65
CA LEU A 19 20.82 26.24 -6.76
C LEU A 19 20.62 25.04 -7.68
N LEU A 20 20.67 23.84 -7.11
CA LEU A 20 20.11 22.66 -7.76
C LEU A 20 18.58 22.81 -7.69
N PRO A 21 17.87 22.98 -8.82
CA PRO A 21 16.43 22.84 -8.81
C PRO A 21 16.14 21.39 -8.43
N ILE A 22 15.60 21.19 -7.23
CA ILE A 22 14.96 19.93 -6.86
C ILE A 22 13.71 19.86 -7.73
N VAL A 23 13.86 19.32 -8.94
CA VAL A 23 12.74 18.86 -9.74
C VAL A 23 12.15 17.69 -8.97
N ALA A 24 11.22 17.99 -8.07
CA ALA A 24 10.35 17.00 -7.49
C ALA A 24 9.52 16.44 -8.65
N LEU A 25 10.02 15.36 -9.26
CA LEU A 25 9.21 14.49 -10.09
C LEU A 25 8.09 13.98 -9.19
N SER A 26 6.94 14.65 -9.27
CA SER A 26 5.68 14.11 -8.78
C SER A 26 5.40 12.87 -9.63
N VAL A 27 6.00 11.75 -9.24
CA VAL A 27 5.66 10.45 -9.79
C VAL A 27 4.17 10.31 -9.51
N PRO A 28 3.30 10.29 -10.54
CA PRO A 28 1.88 10.03 -10.31
C PRO A 28 1.81 8.72 -9.53
N PRO A 29 0.90 8.58 -8.54
CA PRO A 29 0.78 7.34 -7.77
C PRO A 29 0.67 6.21 -8.79
N ARG A 30 1.76 5.44 -8.92
CA ARG A 30 1.82 4.36 -9.89
C ARG A 30 0.73 3.41 -9.46
N LEU A 31 -0.28 3.29 -10.32
CA LEU A 31 -1.17 2.14 -10.35
C LEU A 31 -0.28 0.93 -10.11
N TYR A 32 -0.47 0.27 -8.96
CA TYR A 32 0.38 -0.82 -8.52
C TYR A 32 0.55 -1.79 -9.69
N PRO A 33 1.79 -2.01 -10.20
CA PRO A 33 1.98 -2.92 -11.31
C PRO A 33 1.42 -4.28 -10.90
N ARG A 34 0.52 -4.78 -11.72
CA ARG A 34 -0.19 -6.04 -11.54
C ARG A 34 0.76 -7.20 -11.84
N THR A 35 1.71 -7.41 -10.94
CA THR A 35 2.72 -8.48 -11.01
C THR A 35 2.57 -9.39 -9.80
N GLY A 36 1.40 -10.01 -9.65
CA GLY A 36 1.20 -11.12 -8.72
C GLY A 36 1.82 -12.41 -9.28
N ASN A 37 3.03 -12.76 -8.82
CA ASN A 37 3.54 -14.13 -8.96
C ASN A 37 2.73 -15.02 -8.00
N ASN A 38 1.53 -15.43 -8.44
CA ASN A 38 0.55 -16.21 -7.67
C ASN A 38 0.95 -17.68 -7.52
N THR A 39 2.13 -17.97 -6.95
CA THR A 39 2.52 -19.34 -6.58
C THR A 39 1.98 -19.78 -5.23
N ASN A 40 1.32 -18.88 -4.49
CA ASN A 40 0.73 -19.20 -3.20
C ASN A 40 -0.57 -20.01 -3.36
N THR A 41 -0.44 -21.33 -3.25
CA THR A 41 -1.53 -22.30 -3.35
C THR A 41 -2.50 -22.26 -2.16
N CYS A 42 -2.19 -21.51 -1.10
CA CYS A 42 -3.01 -21.43 0.09
C CYS A 42 -4.29 -20.62 -0.11
N PHE A 43 -4.28 -19.65 -1.01
CA PHE A 43 -5.50 -18.93 -1.41
C PHE A 43 -6.21 -19.71 -2.51
N SER A 44 -7.16 -20.55 -2.09
CA SER A 44 -8.00 -21.35 -2.97
C SER A 44 -9.22 -20.57 -3.45
N PRO A 45 -9.66 -20.75 -4.71
CA PRO A 45 -10.90 -20.16 -5.23
C PRO A 45 -12.15 -20.47 -4.40
N ILE A 46 -12.14 -21.54 -3.61
CA ILE A 46 -13.30 -21.96 -2.78
C ILE A 46 -13.54 -20.97 -1.61
N GLY A 47 -12.46 -20.38 -1.06
CA GLY A 47 -12.54 -19.41 0.04
C GLY A 47 -12.74 -17.96 -0.43
N GLU A 48 -12.91 -17.75 -1.73
CA GLU A 48 -12.96 -16.43 -2.36
C GLU A 48 -14.38 -16.06 -2.72
N ARG A 49 -14.70 -14.77 -2.58
CA ARG A 49 -15.96 -14.23 -3.05
C ARG A 49 -15.76 -12.87 -3.71
N CYS A 50 -16.18 -12.81 -4.96
CA CYS A 50 -16.23 -11.58 -5.75
C CYS A 50 -17.65 -10.99 -5.69
N LEU A 51 -17.77 -9.73 -5.31
CA LEU A 51 -19.09 -9.12 -5.08
C LEU A 51 -19.74 -8.52 -6.34
N GLY A 52 -19.05 -8.50 -7.49
CA GLY A 52 -19.55 -7.84 -8.71
C GLY A 52 -19.75 -6.34 -8.52
N ARG A 53 -18.97 -5.73 -7.62
CA ARG A 53 -18.98 -4.31 -7.27
C ARG A 53 -17.55 -3.82 -7.30
N GLN A 54 -17.36 -2.55 -7.61
CA GLN A 54 -16.03 -1.97 -7.77
C GLN A 54 -15.92 -0.62 -7.05
N ILE A 55 -14.68 -0.21 -6.84
CA ILE A 55 -14.31 1.07 -6.26
C ILE A 55 -13.19 1.68 -7.10
N SER A 56 -13.10 3.01 -7.13
CA SER A 56 -11.96 3.72 -7.73
C SER A 56 -10.64 3.14 -7.20
N PRO A 57 -9.65 2.87 -8.07
CA PRO A 57 -8.33 2.37 -7.66
C PRO A 57 -7.65 3.24 -6.60
N SER A 58 -7.82 4.56 -6.66
CA SER A 58 -7.21 5.48 -5.68
C SER A 58 -7.83 5.34 -4.28
N LEU A 59 -9.14 5.12 -4.20
CA LEU A 59 -9.85 4.88 -2.94
C LEU A 59 -9.47 3.50 -2.38
N ALA A 60 -9.44 2.46 -3.22
CA ALA A 60 -8.96 1.13 -2.80
C ALA A 60 -7.54 1.20 -2.24
N ALA A 61 -6.62 1.83 -2.97
CA ALA A 61 -5.23 2.00 -2.54
C ALA A 61 -5.14 2.71 -1.18
N THR A 62 -5.97 3.73 -0.94
CA THR A 62 -6.02 4.45 0.34
C THR A 62 -6.51 3.55 1.48
N ALA A 63 -7.61 2.82 1.28
CA ALA A 63 -8.15 1.90 2.27
C ALA A 63 -7.14 0.79 2.60
N ILE A 64 -6.59 0.13 1.58
CA ILE A 64 -5.61 -0.95 1.72
C ILE A 64 -4.35 -0.45 2.42
N GLN A 65 -3.83 0.73 2.04
CA GLN A 65 -2.67 1.32 2.70
C GLN A 65 -2.91 1.53 4.19
N LYS A 66 -4.08 2.07 4.57
CA LYS A 66 -4.41 2.25 5.99
C LYS A 66 -4.47 0.93 6.77
N ALA A 67 -4.93 -0.16 6.15
CA ALA A 67 -4.91 -1.48 6.77
C ALA A 67 -3.47 -2.01 6.91
N CYS A 68 -2.71 -2.03 5.80
CA CYS A 68 -1.35 -2.56 5.77
C CYS A 68 -0.37 -1.81 6.70
N ALA A 69 -0.52 -0.49 6.85
CA ALA A 69 0.33 0.33 7.72
C ALA A 69 0.19 -0.05 9.21
N GLN A 70 -0.89 -0.74 9.61
CA GLN A 70 -1.09 -1.19 11.00
C GLN A 70 -0.34 -2.48 11.33
N ILE A 71 0.18 -3.19 10.33
CA ILE A 71 1.02 -4.39 10.52
C ILE A 71 2.39 -4.13 9.88
N PRO A 72 3.28 -3.40 10.57
CA PRO A 72 4.61 -3.10 10.03
C PRO A 72 5.50 -4.34 9.91
N THR A 73 5.22 -5.37 10.70
CA THR A 73 6.02 -6.61 10.77
C THR A 73 5.11 -7.82 10.91
N CYS A 74 5.47 -8.91 10.24
CA CYS A 74 4.90 -10.23 10.50
C CYS A 74 6.03 -11.25 10.61
N VAL A 75 5.95 -12.11 11.62
CA VAL A 75 6.94 -13.15 11.94
C VAL A 75 6.24 -14.49 11.88
N PRO A 76 6.62 -15.40 10.95
CA PRO A 76 6.00 -16.72 10.85
C PRO A 76 6.11 -17.51 12.16
N GLY A 77 5.03 -18.19 12.53
CA GLY A 77 4.90 -18.92 13.80
C GLY A 77 4.43 -18.07 14.98
N GLN A 78 4.28 -16.75 14.80
CA GLN A 78 3.63 -15.90 15.80
C GLN A 78 2.11 -15.97 15.63
N ASP A 79 1.44 -16.59 16.59
CA ASP A 79 0.01 -16.41 16.82
C ASP A 79 -0.22 -15.02 17.45
N ASN A 80 -1.38 -14.39 17.19
CA ASN A 80 -1.87 -13.12 17.78
C ASN A 80 -1.70 -11.81 16.98
N TYR A 81 -1.79 -11.83 15.65
CA TYR A 81 -2.05 -10.57 14.94
C TYR A 81 -3.52 -10.20 15.10
N ALA A 82 -3.80 -9.02 15.68
CA ALA A 82 -5.15 -8.51 15.70
C ALA A 82 -5.58 -8.12 14.27
N ALA A 83 -6.83 -8.43 13.91
CA ALA A 83 -7.39 -7.98 12.64
C ALA A 83 -7.35 -6.44 12.55
N VAL A 84 -6.80 -5.93 11.46
CA VAL A 84 -6.63 -4.50 11.21
C VAL A 84 -7.58 -4.02 10.12
N ASN A 85 -7.98 -2.75 10.21
CA ASN A 85 -8.96 -2.16 9.30
C ASN A 85 -8.49 -0.81 8.76
N GLY A 86 -8.50 -0.67 7.44
CA GLY A 86 -8.27 0.58 6.73
C GLY A 86 -9.58 1.16 6.23
N LYS A 87 -10.11 2.14 6.98
CA LYS A 87 -11.42 2.75 6.69
C LYS A 87 -11.30 4.04 5.87
N ILE A 88 -12.19 4.17 4.89
CA ILE A 88 -12.47 5.39 4.14
C ILE A 88 -14.00 5.55 4.00
N PRO A 89 -14.53 6.72 3.61
CA PRO A 89 -15.97 6.89 3.45
C PRO A 89 -16.58 5.82 2.53
N GLY A 90 -17.47 5.00 3.08
CA GLY A 90 -18.20 3.94 2.37
C GLY A 90 -17.48 2.60 2.20
N TYR A 91 -16.20 2.48 2.56
CA TYR A 91 -15.40 1.27 2.31
C TYR A 91 -14.39 0.95 3.41
N THR A 92 -14.17 -0.35 3.63
CA THR A 92 -13.20 -0.88 4.59
C THR A 92 -12.37 -1.96 3.92
N ALA A 93 -11.05 -1.79 4.02
CA ALA A 93 -10.10 -2.88 3.81
C ALA A 93 -9.84 -3.58 5.15
N THR A 94 -10.00 -4.89 5.23
CA THR A 94 -9.70 -5.71 6.41
C THR A 94 -8.58 -6.68 6.09
N LEU A 95 -7.63 -6.79 7.02
CA LEU A 95 -6.57 -7.79 7.01
C LEU A 95 -6.55 -8.48 8.37
N ASP A 96 -6.67 -9.79 8.36
CA ASP A 96 -6.51 -10.65 9.53
C ASP A 96 -5.42 -11.67 9.18
N LEU A 97 -4.29 -11.61 9.88
CA LEU A 97 -3.10 -12.38 9.50
C LEU A 97 -3.03 -13.70 10.24
N GLY A 98 -2.86 -14.74 9.43
CA GLY A 98 -2.53 -16.07 9.87
C GLY A 98 -1.09 -16.22 10.34
N ILE A 99 -0.82 -17.39 10.94
CA ILE A 99 0.49 -17.74 11.51
C ILE A 99 1.63 -17.80 10.50
N GLN A 100 1.33 -17.92 9.20
CA GLN A 100 2.32 -17.97 8.13
C GLN A 100 2.48 -16.64 7.41
N CYS A 101 1.94 -15.53 7.94
CA CYS A 101 2.03 -14.22 7.32
C CYS A 101 1.52 -14.23 5.86
N ALA A 102 0.40 -14.93 5.63
CA ALA A 102 -0.15 -15.14 4.29
C ALA A 102 0.78 -15.91 3.34
N GLY A 103 1.76 -16.66 3.85
CA GLY A 103 2.78 -17.37 3.06
C GLY A 103 3.83 -16.45 2.42
N VAL A 104 3.97 -15.20 2.89
CA VAL A 104 4.95 -14.25 2.37
C VAL A 104 6.29 -14.43 3.10
N THR A 105 7.37 -14.67 2.34
CA THR A 105 8.72 -14.88 2.91
C THR A 105 9.28 -13.65 3.63
N HIS A 106 8.97 -12.45 3.13
CA HIS A 106 9.42 -11.18 3.69
C HIS A 106 8.23 -10.23 3.84
N TRP A 107 7.74 -10.05 5.06
CA TRP A 107 6.62 -9.13 5.27
C TRP A 107 7.02 -7.67 5.00
N SER A 108 6.19 -6.94 4.26
CA SER A 108 6.32 -5.52 4.00
C SER A 108 4.95 -4.91 3.67
N GLU A 109 4.82 -3.59 3.79
CA GLU A 109 3.60 -2.89 3.36
C GLU A 109 3.29 -3.16 1.88
N GLU A 110 4.31 -3.25 1.02
CA GLU A 110 4.16 -3.56 -0.40
C GLU A 110 3.61 -4.98 -0.61
N ASN A 111 4.15 -5.98 0.10
CA ASN A 111 3.66 -7.35 0.00
C ASN A 111 2.25 -7.49 0.57
N CYS A 112 1.92 -6.76 1.63
CA CYS A 112 0.56 -6.66 2.12
C CYS A 112 -0.40 -6.13 1.03
N LYS A 113 -0.05 -5.02 0.37
CA LYS A 113 -0.85 -4.47 -0.74
C LYS A 113 -0.97 -5.45 -1.90
N ALA A 114 0.11 -6.16 -2.22
CA ALA A 114 0.11 -7.19 -3.25
C ALA A 114 -0.85 -8.35 -2.93
N LEU A 115 -1.10 -8.68 -1.64
CA LEU A 115 -2.13 -9.66 -1.27
C LEU A 115 -3.52 -9.20 -1.68
N PHE A 116 -3.89 -7.94 -1.44
CA PHE A 116 -5.19 -7.41 -1.87
C PHE A 116 -5.33 -7.43 -3.39
N THR A 117 -4.30 -6.97 -4.11
CA THR A 117 -4.31 -6.98 -5.58
C THR A 117 -4.39 -8.39 -6.14
N GLY A 118 -3.57 -9.32 -5.64
CA GLY A 118 -3.49 -10.69 -6.14
C GLY A 118 -4.70 -11.53 -5.77
N GLN A 119 -5.19 -11.45 -4.52
CA GLN A 119 -6.24 -12.34 -4.03
C GLN A 119 -7.66 -11.78 -4.25
N ILE A 120 -7.83 -10.47 -4.39
CA ILE A 120 -9.14 -9.86 -4.65
C ILE A 120 -9.21 -9.38 -6.10
N ASP A 121 -8.41 -8.38 -6.47
CA ASP A 121 -8.60 -7.69 -7.75
C ASP A 121 -8.26 -8.57 -8.97
N GLU A 122 -7.08 -9.19 -9.02
CA GLU A 122 -6.64 -10.08 -10.09
C GLU A 122 -7.60 -11.25 -10.33
N ARG A 123 -8.06 -11.88 -9.26
CA ARG A 123 -8.98 -13.02 -9.37
C ARG A 123 -10.38 -12.57 -9.75
N CYS A 124 -10.91 -11.55 -9.09
CA CYS A 124 -12.26 -11.08 -9.38
C CYS A 124 -12.38 -10.41 -10.75
N GLN A 125 -11.32 -9.81 -11.30
CA GLN A 125 -11.36 -9.28 -12.67
C GLN A 125 -11.51 -10.35 -13.74
N LYS A 126 -11.12 -11.61 -13.48
CA LYS A 126 -11.39 -12.73 -14.40
C LYS A 126 -12.88 -13.06 -14.49
N ILE A 127 -13.64 -12.75 -13.43
CA ILE A 127 -15.08 -13.00 -13.33
C ILE A 127 -15.88 -11.75 -13.74
N TYR A 128 -15.48 -10.57 -13.27
CA TYR A 128 -16.12 -9.29 -13.50
C TYR A 128 -15.09 -8.26 -14.02
N PRO A 129 -14.75 -8.27 -15.33
CA PRO A 129 -13.75 -7.37 -15.90
C PRO A 129 -14.06 -5.90 -15.63
N SER A 130 -13.06 -5.14 -15.17
CA SER A 130 -13.18 -3.70 -14.93
C SER A 130 -11.82 -3.03 -14.90
N VAL A 131 -11.80 -1.71 -15.13
CA VAL A 131 -10.64 -0.84 -14.86
C VAL A 131 -10.55 -0.43 -13.39
N ASN A 132 -11.63 -0.65 -12.63
CA ASN A 132 -11.72 -0.33 -11.21
C ASN A 132 -11.29 -1.53 -10.35
N PHE A 133 -10.92 -1.25 -9.10
CA PHE A 133 -10.54 -2.30 -8.15
C PHE A 133 -11.79 -3.06 -7.69
N GLN A 134 -11.73 -4.39 -7.70
CA GLN A 134 -12.87 -5.25 -7.34
C GLN A 134 -13.10 -5.31 -5.82
N LEU A 135 -14.36 -5.34 -5.41
CA LEU A 135 -14.74 -5.66 -4.04
C LEU A 135 -14.88 -7.18 -3.86
N GLY A 136 -14.46 -7.66 -2.70
CA GLY A 136 -14.46 -9.08 -2.40
C GLY A 136 -13.69 -9.43 -1.12
N TYR A 137 -13.54 -10.73 -0.93
CA TYR A 137 -12.70 -11.28 0.13
C TYR A 137 -12.11 -12.62 -0.26
N ALA A 138 -11.01 -12.97 0.38
CA ALA A 138 -10.33 -14.25 0.25
C ALA A 138 -9.85 -14.70 1.62
N ARG A 139 -9.86 -16.03 1.85
CA ARG A 139 -9.25 -16.65 3.03
C ARG A 139 -8.26 -17.73 2.59
N SER A 140 -7.06 -17.69 3.17
CA SER A 140 -6.03 -18.69 3.03
C SER A 140 -6.42 -19.96 3.79
N ALA A 141 -6.33 -21.12 3.13
CA ALA A 141 -6.58 -22.41 3.74
C ALA A 141 -5.38 -22.94 4.55
N CYS A 142 -4.19 -22.36 4.40
CA CYS A 142 -2.98 -22.85 5.07
C CYS A 142 -2.79 -22.23 6.46
N ASP A 143 -3.24 -21.01 6.67
CA ASP A 143 -2.96 -20.25 7.89
C ASP A 143 -4.13 -19.36 8.34
N ASP A 144 -5.31 -19.49 7.72
CA ASP A 144 -6.50 -18.67 7.98
C ASP A 144 -6.35 -17.17 7.70
N THR A 145 -5.25 -16.72 7.06
CA THR A 145 -5.12 -15.32 6.65
C THR A 145 -6.33 -14.88 5.83
N PHE A 146 -6.97 -13.78 6.23
CA PHE A 146 -8.13 -13.22 5.57
C PHE A 146 -7.85 -11.79 5.08
N VAL A 147 -8.16 -11.55 3.80
CA VAL A 147 -8.11 -10.24 3.17
C VAL A 147 -9.48 -9.89 2.60
N SER A 148 -9.89 -8.64 2.79
CA SER A 148 -11.20 -8.19 2.31
C SER A 148 -11.20 -6.71 1.98
N LEU A 149 -11.87 -6.33 0.89
CA LEU A 149 -12.23 -4.95 0.60
C LEU A 149 -13.71 -4.90 0.25
N ASN A 150 -14.51 -4.29 1.13
CA ASN A 150 -15.96 -4.30 1.06
C ASN A 150 -16.57 -2.94 1.42
N PHE A 151 -17.88 -2.84 1.23
CA PHE A 151 -18.66 -1.73 1.77
C PHE A 151 -18.65 -1.72 3.30
N GLY A 152 -18.69 -0.51 3.86
CA GLY A 152 -18.72 -0.26 5.30
C GLY A 152 -17.54 0.62 5.68
N GLY A 153 -17.78 1.73 6.37
CA GLY A 153 -16.76 2.70 6.79
C GLY A 153 -17.33 3.52 7.93
#